data_AF-A0AA37XIZ2-F1
#
_entry.id   AF-A0AA37XIZ2-F1
#
_cell.length_a   1.000
_cell.length_b   1.000
_cell.length_c   1.000
_cell.angle_alpha   90.00
_cell.angle_beta   90.00
_cell.angle_gamma   90.00
#
_symmetry.space_group_name_H-M   'P 1'
#
loop_
_entity.id
_entity.type
_entity.pdbx_description
1 polymer ?
#
loop_
_entity_poly.entity_id
_entity_poly.type
_entity_poly.pdbx_seq_one_letter_code
_entity_poly.pdbx_strand_id
1 'polypeptide(L)'
;MTKDWLNEYYRYLLVERGYSEKTKEAYEEDITNFLVFLKNSGDENYLQIDHRDVRVYLGELSEKNFSRNTVSRKIASLRSFYHYLLKQEVIEENPFSYIHLKKRISNFRVSFTKKK
;
A
#
# COMPACT_ATOMS: atom_id res chain seq x y z
N MET A 1 -0.29 -22.70 16.77
CA MET A 1 -0.38 -21.22 16.81
C MET A 1 -0.26 -20.74 15.38
N THR A 2 -1.29 -20.08 14.85
CA THR A 2 -1.24 -19.46 13.53
C THR A 2 -0.25 -18.29 13.57
N LYS A 3 0.61 -18.18 12.56
CA LYS A 3 1.60 -17.10 12.49
C LYS A 3 0.90 -15.78 12.18
N ASP A 4 1.20 -14.75 12.96
CA ASP A 4 0.62 -13.41 12.78
C ASP A 4 1.52 -12.56 11.88
N TRP A 5 1.21 -12.59 10.58
CA TRP A 5 2.00 -11.90 9.58
C TRP A 5 1.94 -10.37 9.69
N LEU A 6 0.90 -9.81 10.29
CA LEU A 6 0.77 -8.36 10.48
C LEU A 6 1.76 -7.89 11.53
N ASN A 7 1.79 -8.55 12.69
CA ASN A 7 2.73 -8.22 13.76
C ASN A 7 4.19 -8.44 13.33
N GLU A 8 4.47 -9.50 12.58
CA GLU A 8 5.80 -9.74 12.01
C GLU A 8 6.19 -8.62 11.03
N TYR A 9 5.27 -8.17 10.18
CA TYR A 9 5.54 -7.04 9.28
C TYR A 9 5.78 -5.72 10.04
N TYR A 10 5.01 -5.42 11.08
CA TYR A 10 5.21 -4.21 11.87
C TYR A 10 6.56 -4.23 12.59
N ARG A 11 6.97 -5.40 13.08
CA ARG A 11 8.31 -5.59 13.64
C ARG A 11 9.39 -5.40 12.58
N TYR A 12 9.20 -5.95 11.38
CA TYR A 12 10.09 -5.74 10.24
C TYR A 12 10.24 -4.24 9.90
N LEU A 13 9.17 -3.45 9.94
CA LEU A 13 9.22 -2.01 9.70
C LEU A 13 10.12 -1.29 10.72
N LEU A 14 10.02 -1.63 12.00
CA LEU A 14 10.79 -0.96 13.06
C LEU A 14 12.24 -1.45 13.09
N VAL A 15 12.46 -2.76 13.06
CA VAL A 15 13.76 -3.38 13.34
C VAL A 15 14.62 -3.45 12.09
N GLU A 16 14.09 -3.95 10.99
CA GLU A 16 14.88 -4.20 9.78
C GLU A 16 14.89 -2.99 8.85
N ARG A 17 13.77 -2.25 8.77
CA ARG A 17 13.67 -1.04 7.94
C ARG A 17 14.07 0.23 8.66
N GLY A 18 14.16 0.21 10.00
CA GLY A 18 14.52 1.37 10.80
C GLY A 18 13.51 2.51 10.71
N TYR A 19 12.24 2.21 10.43
CA TYR A 19 11.20 3.24 10.34
C TYR A 19 10.80 3.71 11.73
N SER A 20 10.37 4.98 11.83
CA SER A 20 9.85 5.52 13.07
C SER A 20 8.49 4.90 13.43
N GLU A 21 8.10 4.94 14.71
CA GLU A 21 6.79 4.46 15.16
C GLU A 21 5.65 5.15 14.38
N LYS A 22 5.75 6.47 14.17
CA LYS A 22 4.77 7.23 13.36
C LYS A 22 4.65 6.71 11.93
N THR A 23 5.78 6.28 11.34
CA THR A 23 5.77 5.70 10.00
C THR A 23 5.12 4.33 10.04
N LYS A 24 5.41 3.49 11.03
CA LYS A 24 4.76 2.18 11.23
C LYS A 24 3.25 2.35 11.42
N GLU A 25 2.80 3.29 12.26
CA GLU A 25 1.38 3.60 12.47
C GLU A 25 0.67 3.97 11.16
N ALA A 26 1.30 4.76 10.29
CA ALA A 26 0.71 5.12 9.00
C ALA A 26 0.52 3.91 8.07
N TYR A 27 1.44 2.94 8.11
CA TYR A 27 1.32 1.69 7.35
C TYR A 27 0.26 0.78 7.97
N GLU A 28 0.25 0.65 9.30
CA GLU A 28 -0.73 -0.11 10.07
C GLU A 28 -2.15 0.39 9.81
N GLU A 29 -2.37 1.70 9.82
CA GLU A 29 -3.65 2.32 9.50
C GLU A 29 -4.10 1.99 8.07
N ASP A 30 -3.19 2.06 7.09
CA ASP A 30 -3.51 1.78 5.70
C ASP A 30 -3.85 0.30 5.46
N ILE A 31 -3.10 -0.62 6.08
CA ILE A 31 -3.34 -2.06 6.02
C ILE A 31 -4.65 -2.40 6.71
N THR A 32 -4.89 -1.86 7.91
CA THR A 32 -6.14 -2.08 8.65
C THR A 32 -7.36 -1.63 7.84
N ASN A 33 -7.28 -0.46 7.20
CA ASN A 33 -8.35 0.02 6.32
C ASN A 33 -8.65 -0.95 5.16
N PHE A 34 -7.62 -1.58 4.60
CA PHE A 34 -7.79 -2.58 3.54
C PHE A 34 -8.39 -3.88 4.06
N LEU A 35 -7.98 -4.36 5.24
CA LEU A 35 -8.57 -5.54 5.87
C LEU A 35 -10.06 -5.35 6.19
N VAL A 36 -10.45 -4.15 6.62
CA VAL A 36 -11.87 -3.79 6.81
C VAL A 36 -12.62 -3.83 5.48
N PHE A 37 -12.03 -3.34 4.40
CA PHE A 37 -12.61 -3.45 3.06
C PHE A 37 -12.82 -4.91 2.65
N LEU A 38 -11.80 -5.76 2.79
CA LEU A 38 -11.85 -7.18 2.46
C LEU A 38 -13.01 -7.87 3.19
N LYS A 39 -13.08 -7.67 4.52
CA LYS A 39 -14.17 -8.18 5.35
C LYS A 39 -15.56 -7.74 4.86
N ASN A 40 -15.70 -6.50 4.41
CA ASN A 40 -16.97 -5.98 3.88
C ASN A 40 -17.30 -6.50 2.48
N SER A 41 -16.29 -6.88 1.69
CA SER A 41 -16.46 -7.48 0.36
C SER A 41 -16.85 -8.96 0.38
N GLY A 42 -16.78 -9.61 1.55
CA GLY A 42 -17.17 -11.01 1.74
C GLY A 42 -16.00 -12.01 1.71
N ASP A 43 -14.78 -11.55 1.48
CA ASP A 43 -13.55 -12.34 1.60
C ASP A 43 -12.56 -11.63 2.53
N GLU A 44 -12.38 -12.15 3.74
CA GLU A 44 -11.46 -11.58 4.73
C GLU A 44 -10.03 -12.13 4.61
N ASN A 45 -9.79 -13.08 3.73
CA ASN A 45 -8.50 -13.75 3.63
C ASN A 45 -7.49 -12.93 2.81
N TYR A 46 -6.79 -12.02 3.50
CA TYR A 46 -5.74 -11.20 2.90
C TYR A 46 -4.54 -11.98 2.32
N LEU A 47 -4.44 -13.30 2.56
CA LEU A 47 -3.43 -14.15 1.93
C LEU A 47 -3.90 -14.76 0.60
N GLN A 48 -5.19 -14.68 0.29
CA GLN A 48 -5.81 -15.26 -0.91
C GLN A 48 -6.51 -14.20 -1.75
N ILE A 49 -5.83 -13.07 -1.99
CA ILE A 49 -6.36 -12.01 -2.84
C ILE A 49 -5.74 -12.04 -4.24
N ASP A 50 -6.50 -11.60 -5.24
CA ASP A 50 -6.05 -11.50 -6.62
C ASP A 50 -6.12 -10.06 -7.17
N HIS A 51 -5.82 -9.88 -8.46
CA HIS A 51 -5.88 -8.55 -9.09
C HIS A 51 -7.30 -7.98 -9.23
N ARG A 52 -8.35 -8.81 -9.16
CA ARG A 52 -9.74 -8.36 -9.17
C ARG A 52 -10.07 -7.67 -7.87
N ASP A 53 -9.67 -8.23 -6.72
CA ASP A 53 -9.88 -7.61 -5.40
C ASP A 53 -9.22 -6.24 -5.32
N VAL A 54 -7.98 -6.16 -5.84
CA VAL A 54 -7.24 -4.90 -5.95
C VAL A 54 -7.98 -3.87 -6.80
N ARG A 55 -8.59 -4.27 -7.92
CA ARG A 55 -9.39 -3.36 -8.76
C ARG A 55 -10.65 -2.89 -8.05
N VAL A 56 -11.34 -3.77 -7.33
CA VAL A 56 -12.54 -3.40 -6.55
C VAL A 56 -12.15 -2.40 -5.46
N TYR A 57 -11.04 -2.65 -4.74
CA TYR A 57 -10.54 -1.73 -3.73
C TYR A 57 -10.19 -0.35 -4.31
N LEU A 58 -9.55 -0.29 -5.48
CA LEU A 58 -9.28 0.98 -6.16
C LEU A 58 -10.58 1.72 -6.54
N GLY A 59 -11.63 0.99 -6.92
CA GLY A 59 -12.98 1.54 -7.13
C GLY A 59 -13.54 2.18 -5.86
N GLU A 60 -13.50 1.46 -4.74
CA GLU A 60 -13.97 1.96 -3.45
C GLU A 60 -13.21 3.23 -3.00
N LEU A 61 -11.88 3.27 -3.19
CA LEU A 61 -11.08 4.46 -2.88
C LEU A 61 -11.48 5.67 -3.74
N SER A 62 -11.89 5.43 -4.99
CA SER A 62 -12.38 6.47 -5.90
C SER A 62 -13.76 6.98 -5.46
N GLU A 63 -14.67 6.09 -5.09
CA GLU A 63 -16.03 6.43 -4.62
C GLU A 63 -15.98 7.25 -3.32
N LYS A 64 -15.03 6.93 -2.43
CA LYS A 64 -14.77 7.68 -1.19
C LYS A 64 -14.13 9.07 -1.44
N ASN A 65 -13.91 9.47 -2.69
CA ASN A 65 -13.31 10.76 -3.07
C ASN A 65 -11.97 11.06 -2.38
N PHE A 66 -11.17 10.02 -2.10
CA PHE A 66 -9.85 10.23 -1.53
C PHE A 66 -8.93 10.99 -2.47
N SER A 67 -8.09 11.86 -1.92
CA SER A 67 -7.06 12.52 -2.70
C SER A 67 -6.11 11.50 -3.35
N ARG A 68 -5.57 11.81 -4.53
CA ARG A 68 -4.58 10.95 -5.19
C ARG A 68 -3.36 10.67 -4.31
N ASN A 69 -2.97 11.61 -3.46
CA ASN A 69 -1.87 11.42 -2.52
C ASN A 69 -2.21 10.36 -1.49
N THR A 70 -3.44 10.39 -0.95
CA THR A 70 -3.95 9.39 -0.01
C THR A 70 -4.00 8.01 -0.66
N VAL A 71 -4.54 7.91 -1.88
CA VAL A 71 -4.57 6.65 -2.64
C VAL A 71 -3.16 6.14 -2.90
N SER A 72 -2.24 7.00 -3.33
CA SER A 72 -0.85 6.61 -3.57
C SER A 72 -0.16 6.11 -2.31
N ARG A 73 -0.41 6.73 -1.15
CA ARG A 73 0.11 6.30 0.15
C ARG A 73 -0.41 4.91 0.51
N LYS A 74 -1.73 4.72 0.46
CA LYS A 74 -2.38 3.43 0.73
C LYS A 74 -1.83 2.30 -0.13
N ILE A 75 -1.72 2.52 -1.43
CA ILE A 75 -1.17 1.53 -2.37
C ILE A 75 0.32 1.27 -2.12
N ALA A 76 1.10 2.26 -1.71
CA ALA A 76 2.50 2.05 -1.34
C ALA A 76 2.62 1.19 -0.07
N SER A 77 1.81 1.47 0.95
CA SER A 77 1.76 0.69 2.19
C SER A 77 1.42 -0.77 1.91
N LEU A 78 0.37 -1.02 1.11
CA LEU A 78 -0.06 -2.37 0.74
C LEU A 78 0.99 -3.08 -0.13
N ARG A 79 1.55 -2.41 -1.14
CA ARG A 79 2.60 -3.01 -1.96
C ARG A 79 3.80 -3.45 -1.13
N SER A 80 4.21 -2.65 -0.15
CA SER A 80 5.30 -2.98 0.76
C SER A 80 4.97 -4.20 1.63
N PHE A 81 3.74 -4.27 2.17
CA PHE A 81 3.28 -5.42 2.95
C PHE A 81 3.24 -6.71 2.13
N TYR A 82 2.62 -6.70 0.95
CA TYR A 82 2.59 -7.89 0.08
C TYR A 82 3.98 -8.25 -0.46
N HIS A 83 4.89 -7.29 -0.61
CA HIS A 83 6.28 -7.59 -0.94
C HIS A 83 7.01 -8.28 0.22
N TYR A 84 6.71 -7.92 1.47
CA TYR A 84 7.21 -8.64 2.64
C TYR A 84 6.67 -10.08 2.67
N LEU A 85 5.37 -10.28 2.48
CA LEU A 85 4.77 -11.63 2.42
C LEU A 85 5.38 -12.50 1.33
N LEU A 86 5.64 -11.93 0.15
CA LEU A 86 6.31 -12.59 -0.96
C LEU A 86 7.74 -13.02 -0.57
N LYS A 87 8.50 -12.17 0.12
CA LYS A 87 9.84 -12.52 0.63
C LYS A 87 9.82 -13.62 1.68
N GLN A 88 8.73 -13.75 2.42
CA GLN A 88 8.51 -14.80 3.40
C GLN A 88 7.91 -16.08 2.76
N GLU A 89 7.78 -16.11 1.43
CA GLU A 89 7.21 -17.23 0.66
C GLU A 89 5.78 -17.63 1.09
N VAL A 90 5.03 -16.66 1.63
CA VAL A 90 3.65 -16.85 2.11
C VAL A 90 2.65 -16.75 0.97
N ILE A 91 3.01 -15.99 -0.07
CA ILE A 91 2.23 -15.79 -1.29
C ILE A 91 3.16 -15.98 -2.48
N GLU A 92 2.61 -16.36 -3.63
CA GLU A 92 3.37 -16.59 -4.86
C GLU A 92 3.61 -15.31 -5.67
N GLU A 93 2.70 -14.33 -5.54
CA GLU A 93 2.76 -13.09 -6.29
C GLU A 93 2.27 -11.91 -5.45
N ASN A 94 2.81 -10.71 -5.71
CA ASN A 94 2.31 -9.48 -5.10
C ASN A 94 1.17 -8.90 -5.95
N PRO A 95 -0.09 -8.91 -5.46
CA PRO A 95 -1.25 -8.46 -6.23
C PRO A 95 -1.27 -6.95 -6.50
N PHE A 96 -0.51 -6.17 -5.73
CA PHE A 96 -0.33 -4.71 -5.88
C PHE A 96 0.84 -4.33 -6.80
N SER A 97 1.62 -5.29 -7.30
CA SER A 97 2.82 -5.02 -8.10
C SER A 97 2.52 -4.26 -9.41
N TYR A 98 1.44 -4.61 -10.12
CA TYR A 98 1.09 -4.02 -11.43
C TYR A 98 0.38 -2.66 -11.37
N ILE A 99 0.11 -2.12 -10.18
CA ILE A 99 -0.62 -0.84 -10.09
C ILE A 99 0.30 0.33 -10.43
N HIS A 100 0.20 0.82 -11.66
CA HIS A 100 0.85 2.04 -12.12
C HIS A 100 0.04 3.29 -11.74
N LEU A 101 0.34 3.89 -10.59
CA LEU A 101 -0.17 5.22 -10.26
C LEU A 101 0.51 6.25 -11.16
N LYS A 102 -0.26 6.92 -12.02
CA LYS A 102 0.24 7.98 -12.91
C LYS A 102 0.81 9.12 -12.06
N LYS A 103 2.14 9.17 -11.93
CA LYS A 103 2.85 10.18 -11.14
C LYS A 103 2.55 11.56 -11.72
N ARG A 104 2.26 12.55 -10.86
CA ARG A 104 2.23 13.96 -11.30
C ARG A 104 3.66 14.33 -11.68
N ILE A 105 3.91 14.62 -12.95
CA ILE A 105 5.03 15.48 -13.32
C ILE A 105 4.63 16.86 -12.80
N SER A 106 5.06 17.20 -11.58
CA SER A 106 4.80 18.52 -11.00
C SER A 106 5.70 19.53 -11.70
N ASN A 107 5.12 20.25 -12.66
CA ASN A 107 5.54 21.53 -13.25
C ASN A 107 7.05 21.78 -13.38
N PHE A 108 7.52 21.67 -14.63
CA PHE A 108 8.70 22.35 -15.16
C PHE A 108 8.78 23.78 -14.60
N ARG A 109 9.67 24.04 -13.64
CA ARG A 109 10.09 25.41 -13.31
C ARG A 109 11.05 25.83 -14.42
N VAL A 110 10.56 26.56 -15.42
CA VAL A 110 11.43 27.28 -16.34
C VAL A 110 11.98 28.48 -15.57
N SER A 111 13.20 28.35 -15.06
CA SER A 111 13.97 29.50 -14.61
C SER A 111 14.47 30.25 -15.86
N PHE A 112 13.76 31.28 -16.29
CA PHE A 112 14.31 32.26 -17.22
C PHE A 112 15.38 33.08 -16.49
N THR A 113 16.65 32.68 -16.62
CA THR A 113 17.77 33.59 -16.40
C THR A 113 18.21 34.08 -17.77
N LYS A 114 17.72 35.27 -18.17
CA LYS A 114 18.26 35.97 -19.33
C LYS A 114 19.45 36.79 -18.86
N LYS A 115 20.65 36.27 -19.13
CA LYS A 115 21.91 37.00 -19.03
C LYS A 115 22.22 37.54 -20.43
N LYS A 116 22.06 38.85 -20.63
CA LYS A 116 22.85 39.70 -21.54
C LYS A 116 22.35 41.14 -21.41
#